data_AF-A0A8D8EVH3-F1
#
_entry.id   AF-A0A8D8EVH3-F1
#
_cell.length_a   1.000
_cell.length_b   1.000
_cell.length_c   1.000
_cell.angle_alpha   90.00
_cell.angle_beta   90.00
_cell.angle_gamma   90.00
#
_symmetry.space_group_name_H-M   'P 1'
#
loop_
_entity.id
_entity.type
_entity.pdbx_description
1 polymer ?
#
loop_
_entity_poly.entity_id
_entity_poly.type
_entity_poly.pdbx_seq_one_letter_code
_entity_poly.pdbx_strand_id
1 'polypeptide(L)'
;MIGIKYLSEAHLKGFEKYKYNSVDTSILSVYVMHPFWNWLVQFFPRWIAPNLLTFTGFLLTVVNFFLIGYYDFGFTAATKEVNPIPGWVWILAAINLFVAYTLDGIDGKQARRTGTSGPLGELFDHGLDSYSTLLIPLYVFSLFGIMDLPPVRMHFVMLNAYMNFYLSHVEKYITGVMFLPWGYDFVMWGVSITLGLTGICGPEIWQMTIFGVKPSLIFELTLYISAVLTSHPIIIHNIYKSYRNKTGKMRPFGEAIRPMISLLSLFIISTIWVLASPNSIVNMEPRMFIVLSGTIFSNINCRLIVAQMTDTRADCWNAMLSLLTAATIVCAIPYDLLGLPKLWIEYERSMLYALAFVVTVGHLHYGQGVVREMCSHFRIKCFKIPPYGKLLGY
;
A
#
# COMPACT_ATOMS: atom_id res chain seq x y z
N MET A 1 15.35 10.99 20.30
CA MET A 1 14.96 10.71 18.90
C MET A 1 16.04 11.27 18.00
N ILE A 2 16.54 10.46 17.08
CA ILE A 2 17.70 10.80 16.24
C ILE A 2 17.29 11.96 15.33
N GLY A 3 18.03 13.08 15.36
CA GLY A 3 17.70 14.34 14.68
C GLY A 3 17.86 14.32 13.15
N ILE A 4 17.43 13.25 12.48
CA ILE A 4 17.47 13.11 11.02
C ILE A 4 16.40 14.02 10.41
N LYS A 5 16.78 14.88 9.46
CA LYS A 5 15.85 15.64 8.62
C LYS A 5 15.56 14.85 7.35
N TYR A 6 14.28 14.63 7.06
CA TYR A 6 13.82 13.92 5.86
C TYR A 6 13.39 14.85 4.73
N LEU A 7 12.93 16.06 5.06
CA LEU A 7 12.52 17.06 4.09
C LEU A 7 13.63 18.10 3.90
N SER A 8 13.98 18.34 2.64
CA SER A 8 14.86 19.44 2.26
C SER A 8 14.07 20.76 2.27
N GLU A 9 14.78 21.90 2.24
CA GLU A 9 14.11 23.20 2.06
C GLU A 9 13.32 23.28 0.74
N ALA A 10 13.79 22.59 -0.30
CA ALA A 10 13.07 22.51 -1.57
C ALA A 10 11.75 21.73 -1.41
N HIS A 11 11.73 20.66 -0.62
CA HIS A 11 10.49 19.96 -0.29
C HIS A 11 9.51 20.88 0.44
N LEU A 12 9.97 21.58 1.48
CA LEU A 12 9.11 22.47 2.27
C LEU A 12 8.52 23.61 1.40
N LYS A 13 9.35 24.30 0.63
CA LYS A 13 8.89 25.33 -0.33
C LYS A 13 7.96 24.77 -1.41
N GLY A 14 8.16 23.52 -1.82
CA GLY A 14 7.27 22.83 -2.75
C GLY A 14 5.89 22.61 -2.14
N PHE A 15 5.81 22.19 -0.88
CA PHE A 15 4.54 22.00 -0.18
C PHE A 15 3.76 23.30 0.03
N GLU A 16 4.43 24.44 0.22
CA GLU A 16 3.75 25.76 0.31
C GLU A 16 2.98 26.11 -0.97
N LYS A 17 3.50 25.68 -2.13
CA LYS A 17 2.90 25.93 -3.44
C LYS A 17 1.91 24.85 -3.86
N TYR A 18 1.84 23.75 -3.10
CA TYR A 18 1.07 22.59 -3.48
C TYR A 18 -0.43 22.87 -3.45
N LYS A 19 -1.12 22.47 -4.51
CA LYS A 19 -2.58 22.47 -4.60
C LYS A 19 -3.06 21.08 -4.95
N TYR A 20 -4.02 20.59 -4.16
CA TYR A 20 -4.67 19.31 -4.41
C TYR A 20 -5.30 19.31 -5.80
N ASN A 21 -4.96 18.31 -6.60
CA ASN A 21 -5.48 18.14 -7.95
C ASN A 21 -5.65 16.65 -8.25
N SER A 22 -6.89 16.19 -8.21
CA SER A 22 -7.27 14.84 -8.55
C SER A 22 -8.51 14.82 -9.43
N VAL A 23 -8.64 13.76 -10.21
CA VAL A 23 -9.79 13.49 -11.07
C VAL A 23 -10.26 12.07 -10.76
N ASP A 24 -11.54 11.96 -10.43
CA ASP A 24 -12.23 10.70 -10.25
C ASP A 24 -13.31 10.56 -11.31
N THR A 25 -13.28 9.44 -12.03
CA THR A 25 -14.29 9.08 -13.04
C THR A 25 -14.89 7.69 -12.78
N SER A 26 -14.57 7.07 -11.65
CA SER A 26 -15.08 5.75 -11.26
C SER A 26 -16.60 5.80 -11.11
N ILE A 27 -17.30 4.90 -11.79
CA ILE A 27 -18.77 4.83 -11.71
C ILE A 27 -19.21 4.55 -10.27
N LEU A 28 -18.53 3.63 -9.58
CA LEU A 28 -18.84 3.30 -8.19
C LEU A 28 -18.54 4.48 -7.27
N SER A 29 -17.40 5.15 -7.46
CA SER A 29 -17.04 6.33 -6.65
C SER A 29 -18.05 7.44 -6.83
N VAL A 30 -18.25 7.89 -8.07
CA VAL A 30 -18.99 9.11 -8.40
C VAL A 30 -20.46 8.98 -8.05
N TYR A 31 -21.08 7.84 -8.37
CA TYR A 31 -22.53 7.69 -8.27
C TYR A 31 -23.01 7.02 -6.98
N VAL A 32 -22.14 6.32 -6.25
CA VAL A 32 -22.52 5.62 -5.01
C VAL A 32 -21.73 6.15 -3.82
N MET A 33 -20.40 6.09 -3.89
CA MET A 33 -19.57 6.33 -2.72
C MET A 33 -19.46 7.80 -2.34
N HIS A 34 -19.26 8.70 -3.30
CA HIS A 34 -19.25 10.13 -3.05
C HIS A 34 -20.57 10.63 -2.43
N PRO A 35 -21.77 10.29 -2.96
CA PRO A 35 -23.03 10.57 -2.29
C PRO A 35 -23.10 10.03 -0.87
N PHE A 36 -22.75 8.75 -0.67
CA PHE A 36 -22.74 8.11 0.66
C PHE A 36 -21.82 8.83 1.64
N TRP A 37 -20.57 9.09 1.24
CA TRP A 37 -19.58 9.79 2.06
C TRP A 37 -19.95 11.25 2.34
N ASN A 38 -20.54 11.96 1.37
CA ASN A 38 -21.01 13.34 1.56
C ASN A 38 -22.19 13.41 2.54
N TRP A 39 -23.05 12.39 2.57
CA TRP A 39 -24.09 12.24 3.57
C TRP A 39 -23.48 11.89 4.94
N LEU A 40 -22.67 10.84 5.00
CA LEU A 40 -22.13 10.28 6.24
C LEU A 40 -21.23 11.28 6.99
N VAL A 41 -20.39 12.03 6.27
CA VAL A 41 -19.45 12.97 6.90
C VAL A 41 -20.20 14.01 7.75
N GLN A 42 -21.46 14.36 7.43
CA GLN A 42 -22.24 15.36 8.15
C GLN A 42 -22.45 15.01 9.63
N PHE A 43 -22.47 13.71 9.96
CA PHE A 43 -22.62 13.19 11.32
C PHE A 43 -21.31 13.20 12.12
N PHE A 44 -20.16 13.37 11.46
CA PHE A 44 -18.88 13.43 12.16
C PHE A 44 -18.70 14.78 12.87
N PRO A 45 -18.39 14.78 14.18
CA PRO A 45 -18.10 16.00 14.91
C PRO A 45 -16.97 16.82 14.28
N ARG A 46 -17.16 18.14 14.20
CA ARG A 46 -16.18 19.06 13.58
C ARG A 46 -14.86 19.18 14.34
N TRP A 47 -14.75 18.64 15.55
CA TRP A 47 -13.50 18.62 16.31
C TRP A 47 -12.60 17.44 15.95
N ILE A 48 -13.11 16.44 15.23
CA ILE A 48 -12.33 15.30 14.76
C ILE A 48 -11.48 15.72 13.56
N ALA A 49 -10.16 15.63 13.72
CA ALA A 49 -9.19 15.91 12.67
C ALA A 49 -9.28 14.88 11.53
N PRO A 50 -9.19 15.30 10.25
CA PRO A 50 -9.18 14.39 9.11
C PRO A 50 -8.15 13.26 9.23
N ASN A 51 -6.90 13.60 9.53
CA ASN A 51 -5.82 12.61 9.66
C ASN A 51 -6.07 11.58 10.79
N LEU A 52 -6.90 11.91 11.77
CA LEU A 52 -7.29 10.95 12.81
C LEU A 52 -8.26 9.90 12.24
N LEU A 53 -9.14 10.28 11.30
CA LEU A 53 -10.01 9.34 10.58
C LEU A 53 -9.17 8.37 9.76
N THR A 54 -8.28 8.90 8.93
CA THR A 54 -7.31 8.12 8.13
C THR A 54 -6.51 7.16 9.00
N PHE A 55 -5.90 7.67 10.09
CA PHE A 55 -5.09 6.86 10.99
C PHE A 55 -5.91 5.77 11.70
N THR A 56 -7.14 6.08 12.10
CA THR A 56 -8.03 5.10 12.72
C THR A 56 -8.40 4.00 11.72
N GLY A 57 -8.73 4.36 10.48
CA GLY A 57 -8.98 3.39 9.41
C GLY A 57 -7.79 2.48 9.16
N PHE A 58 -6.59 3.05 9.04
CA PHE A 58 -5.35 2.29 8.93
C PHE A 58 -5.14 1.34 10.12
N LEU A 59 -5.38 1.77 11.36
CA LEU A 59 -5.24 0.88 12.52
C LEU A 59 -6.22 -0.30 12.48
N LEU A 60 -7.42 -0.14 11.91
CA LEU A 60 -8.36 -1.25 11.73
C LEU A 60 -7.82 -2.30 10.74
N THR A 61 -7.12 -1.88 9.69
CA THR A 61 -6.44 -2.83 8.80
C THR A 61 -5.29 -3.53 9.53
N VAL A 62 -4.49 -2.81 10.31
CA VAL A 62 -3.44 -3.41 11.16
C VAL A 62 -4.00 -4.43 12.15
N VAL A 63 -5.16 -4.16 12.76
CA VAL A 63 -5.85 -5.12 13.65
C VAL A 63 -6.22 -6.39 12.88
N ASN A 64 -6.75 -6.28 11.67
CA ASN A 64 -7.06 -7.46 10.84
C ASN A 64 -5.81 -8.29 10.53
N PHE A 65 -4.70 -7.63 10.20
CA PHE A 65 -3.43 -8.30 9.94
C PHE A 65 -2.98 -9.16 11.12
N PHE A 66 -2.98 -8.60 12.33
CA PHE A 66 -2.58 -9.35 13.52
C PHE A 66 -3.60 -10.41 13.91
N LEU A 67 -4.90 -10.11 13.82
CA LEU A 67 -5.94 -11.03 14.22
C LEU A 67 -5.97 -12.27 13.33
N ILE A 68 -5.96 -12.11 12.00
CA ILE A 68 -5.92 -13.25 11.07
C ILE A 68 -4.56 -13.95 11.16
N GLY A 69 -3.46 -13.18 11.24
CA GLY A 69 -2.11 -13.73 11.37
C GLY A 69 -1.90 -14.56 12.64
N TYR A 70 -2.61 -14.26 13.73
CA TYR A 70 -2.57 -15.04 14.96
C TYR A 70 -3.09 -16.48 14.75
N TYR A 71 -4.18 -16.63 14.00
CA TYR A 71 -4.76 -17.95 13.70
C TYR A 71 -4.07 -18.66 12.52
N ASP A 72 -3.53 -17.90 11.57
CA ASP A 72 -2.98 -18.44 10.33
C ASP A 72 -1.73 -17.72 9.84
N PHE A 73 -0.65 -17.78 10.61
CA PHE A 73 0.59 -17.11 10.25
C PHE A 73 1.17 -17.60 8.91
N GLY A 74 1.10 -18.90 8.64
CA GLY A 74 1.72 -19.56 7.47
C GLY A 74 0.81 -19.79 6.26
N PHE A 75 -0.42 -19.25 6.24
CA PHE A 75 -1.41 -19.50 5.17
C PHE A 75 -1.79 -20.98 4.99
N THR A 76 -1.90 -21.70 6.10
CA THR A 76 -2.22 -23.14 6.15
C THR A 76 -3.61 -23.41 6.70
N ALA A 77 -4.36 -22.40 7.15
CA ALA A 77 -5.68 -22.59 7.72
C ALA A 77 -6.64 -23.30 6.75
N ALA A 78 -6.58 -22.95 5.47
CA ALA A 78 -7.40 -23.55 4.42
C ALA A 78 -7.08 -25.03 4.13
N THR A 79 -5.92 -25.53 4.56
CA THR A 79 -5.50 -26.93 4.32
C THR A 79 -5.81 -27.83 5.51
N LYS A 80 -6.29 -27.28 6.63
CA LYS A 80 -6.63 -28.04 7.83
C LYS A 80 -8.04 -28.61 7.67
N GLU A 81 -8.27 -29.80 8.24
CA GLU A 81 -9.58 -30.46 8.25
C GLU A 81 -10.66 -29.56 8.87
N VAL A 82 -10.30 -28.85 9.94
CA VAL A 82 -11.11 -27.80 10.53
C VAL A 82 -10.33 -26.49 10.44
N ASN A 83 -10.91 -25.48 9.79
CA ASN A 83 -10.28 -24.18 9.70
C ASN A 83 -10.18 -23.55 11.10
N PRO A 84 -8.97 -23.16 11.56
CA PRO A 84 -8.77 -22.65 12.90
C PRO A 84 -9.27 -21.21 13.09
N ILE A 85 -9.62 -20.49 12.01
CA ILE A 85 -10.08 -19.11 12.07
C ILE A 85 -11.61 -19.09 12.31
N PRO A 86 -12.09 -18.61 13.46
CA PRO A 86 -13.52 -18.56 13.74
C PRO A 86 -14.27 -17.60 12.80
N GLY A 87 -15.54 -17.92 12.48
CA GLY A 87 -16.39 -17.09 11.60
C GLY A 87 -16.47 -15.60 12.00
N TRP A 88 -16.52 -15.30 13.30
CA TRP A 88 -16.57 -13.92 13.79
C TRP A 88 -15.31 -13.11 13.43
N VAL A 89 -14.15 -13.75 13.28
CA VAL A 89 -12.90 -13.07 12.88
C VAL A 89 -13.04 -12.52 11.47
N TRP A 90 -13.62 -13.31 10.56
CA TRP A 90 -13.90 -12.89 9.19
C TRP A 90 -14.95 -11.78 9.12
N ILE A 91 -16.01 -11.87 9.92
CA ILE A 91 -17.04 -10.81 10.03
C ILE A 91 -16.42 -9.51 10.56
N LEU A 92 -15.63 -9.59 11.63
CA LEU A 92 -14.94 -8.42 12.18
C LEU A 92 -13.96 -7.85 11.15
N ALA A 93 -13.23 -8.69 10.42
CA ALA A 93 -12.31 -8.24 9.39
C ALA A 93 -13.05 -7.49 8.26
N ALA A 94 -14.21 -7.98 7.84
CA ALA A 94 -15.07 -7.33 6.86
C ALA A 94 -15.56 -5.95 7.35
N ILE A 95 -16.05 -5.87 8.58
CA ILE A 95 -16.51 -4.61 9.20
C ILE A 95 -15.34 -3.63 9.30
N ASN A 96 -14.20 -4.06 9.84
CA ASN A 96 -13.00 -3.24 9.99
C ASN A 96 -12.53 -2.69 8.65
N LEU A 97 -12.50 -3.52 7.60
CA LEU A 97 -12.08 -3.08 6.26
C LEU A 97 -13.07 -2.08 5.66
N PHE A 98 -14.38 -2.35 5.75
CA PHE A 98 -15.39 -1.43 5.25
C PHE A 98 -15.41 -0.10 5.99
N VAL A 99 -15.22 -0.12 7.32
CA VAL A 99 -15.07 1.09 8.14
C VAL A 99 -13.78 1.81 7.77
N ALA A 100 -12.65 1.12 7.61
CA ALA A 100 -11.39 1.72 7.18
C ALA A 100 -11.53 2.46 5.85
N TYR A 101 -12.07 1.77 4.84
CA TYR A 101 -12.38 2.34 3.53
C TYR A 101 -13.37 3.53 3.60
N THR A 102 -14.32 3.48 4.54
CA THR A 102 -15.26 4.59 4.74
C THR A 102 -14.59 5.79 5.40
N LEU A 103 -13.75 5.58 6.41
CA LEU A 103 -13.02 6.63 7.11
C LEU A 103 -12.04 7.36 6.18
N ASP A 104 -11.39 6.59 5.31
CA ASP A 104 -10.57 7.06 4.19
C ASP A 104 -11.38 7.98 3.26
N GLY A 105 -12.47 7.48 2.67
CA GLY A 105 -13.27 8.26 1.71
C GLY A 105 -13.96 9.53 2.26
N ILE A 106 -14.08 9.66 3.59
CA ILE A 106 -14.64 10.87 4.24
C ILE A 106 -13.57 11.85 4.74
N ASP A 107 -12.29 11.50 4.80
CA ASP A 107 -11.27 12.34 5.45
C ASP A 107 -11.09 13.69 4.74
N GLY A 108 -11.00 13.72 3.41
CA GLY A 108 -10.86 14.92 2.61
C GLY A 108 -12.16 15.73 2.59
N LYS A 109 -13.31 15.04 2.74
CA LYS A 109 -14.61 15.71 2.92
C LYS A 109 -14.67 16.39 4.28
N GLN A 110 -14.18 15.74 5.33
CA GLN A 110 -14.04 16.32 6.66
C GLN A 110 -13.07 17.50 6.65
N ALA A 111 -11.94 17.40 5.93
CA ALA A 111 -10.95 18.46 5.79
C ALA A 111 -11.56 19.71 5.14
N ARG A 112 -12.36 19.54 4.09
CA ARG A 112 -13.12 20.63 3.47
C ARG A 112 -14.16 21.22 4.42
N ARG A 113 -14.91 20.37 5.16
CA ARG A 113 -15.95 20.82 6.12
C ARG A 113 -15.38 21.60 7.32
N THR A 114 -14.13 21.35 7.67
CA THR A 114 -13.44 21.94 8.83
C THR A 114 -12.42 23.02 8.44
N GLY A 115 -12.22 23.26 7.15
CA GLY A 115 -11.26 24.25 6.65
C GLY A 115 -9.79 23.87 6.90
N THR A 116 -9.49 22.57 7.03
CA THR A 116 -8.14 22.06 7.34
C THR A 116 -7.53 21.27 6.18
N SER A 117 -7.99 21.49 4.95
CA SER A 117 -7.37 20.91 3.75
C SER A 117 -5.93 21.41 3.58
N GLY A 118 -5.00 20.52 3.25
CA GLY A 118 -3.61 20.88 3.03
C GLY A 118 -2.75 19.69 2.59
N PRO A 119 -1.48 19.93 2.20
CA PRO A 119 -0.58 18.88 1.71
C PRO A 119 -0.35 17.76 2.72
N LEU A 120 -0.33 18.08 4.03
CA LEU A 120 -0.14 17.04 5.06
C LEU A 120 -1.22 15.97 5.00
N GLY A 121 -2.49 16.35 4.79
CA GLY A 121 -3.59 15.39 4.79
C GLY A 121 -3.45 14.35 3.69
N GLU A 122 -3.22 14.82 2.45
CA GLU A 122 -3.03 13.92 1.32
C GLU A 122 -1.76 13.05 1.42
N LEU A 123 -0.65 13.62 1.91
CA LEU A 123 0.57 12.83 2.11
C LEU A 123 0.36 11.74 3.17
N PHE A 124 -0.43 12.05 4.21
CA PHE A 124 -0.73 11.14 5.29
C PHE A 124 -1.64 10.00 4.83
N ASP A 125 -2.71 10.35 4.12
CA ASP A 125 -3.66 9.47 3.44
C ASP A 125 -2.96 8.48 2.50
N HIS A 126 -2.44 8.97 1.37
CA HIS A 126 -1.80 8.12 0.37
C HIS A 126 -0.57 7.38 0.92
N GLY A 127 0.10 7.95 1.93
CA GLY A 127 1.21 7.32 2.62
C GLY A 127 0.78 6.06 3.37
N LEU A 128 -0.30 6.11 4.14
CA LEU A 128 -0.85 4.95 4.85
C LEU A 128 -1.49 3.95 3.89
N ASP A 129 -2.15 4.42 2.84
CA ASP A 129 -2.69 3.56 1.78
C ASP A 129 -1.60 2.69 1.13
N SER A 130 -0.43 3.28 0.89
CA SER A 130 0.69 2.52 0.32
C SER A 130 1.11 1.36 1.22
N TYR A 131 0.93 1.45 2.54
CA TYR A 131 1.18 0.34 3.47
C TYR A 131 0.00 -0.64 3.49
N SER A 132 -1.25 -0.16 3.40
CA SER A 132 -2.44 -1.00 3.26
C SER A 132 -2.43 -1.90 2.02
N THR A 133 -1.71 -1.50 0.94
CA THR A 133 -1.50 -2.37 -0.24
C THR A 133 -0.86 -3.72 0.09
N LEU A 134 -0.11 -3.83 1.20
CA LEU A 134 0.45 -5.10 1.67
C LEU A 134 -0.46 -5.81 2.66
N LEU A 135 -1.15 -5.05 3.53
CA LEU A 135 -1.93 -5.63 4.61
C LEU A 135 -3.19 -6.33 4.08
N ILE A 136 -3.93 -5.69 3.19
CA ILE A 136 -5.24 -6.18 2.73
C ILE A 136 -5.12 -7.51 1.97
N PRO A 137 -4.19 -7.69 1.00
CA PRO A 137 -4.04 -8.96 0.31
C PRO A 137 -3.70 -10.14 1.23
N LEU A 138 -2.98 -9.92 2.34
CA LEU A 138 -2.62 -10.98 3.28
C LEU A 138 -3.84 -11.65 3.93
N TYR A 139 -4.95 -10.92 4.12
CA TYR A 139 -6.19 -11.49 4.63
C TYR A 139 -6.77 -12.48 3.62
N VAL A 140 -6.77 -12.06 2.35
CA VAL A 140 -7.31 -12.84 1.24
C VAL A 140 -6.46 -14.08 0.97
N PHE A 141 -5.12 -13.97 1.09
CA PHE A 141 -4.23 -15.13 0.96
C PHE A 141 -4.50 -16.21 2.01
N SER A 142 -4.97 -15.82 3.21
CA SER A 142 -5.37 -16.78 4.25
C SER A 142 -6.66 -17.54 3.90
N LEU A 143 -7.51 -16.98 3.03
CA LEU A 143 -8.72 -17.66 2.53
C LEU A 143 -8.37 -18.80 1.55
N PHE A 144 -7.42 -18.55 0.65
CA PHE A 144 -7.02 -19.53 -0.36
C PHE A 144 -6.03 -20.55 0.20
N GLY A 145 -5.07 -20.09 1.00
CA GLY A 145 -3.98 -20.90 1.53
C GLY A 145 -2.92 -21.29 0.50
N ILE A 146 -1.82 -21.85 0.99
CA ILE A 146 -0.62 -22.17 0.20
C ILE A 146 -0.83 -23.24 -0.88
N MET A 147 -1.85 -24.10 -0.78
CA MET A 147 -2.09 -25.15 -1.76
C MET A 147 -2.73 -24.60 -3.03
N ASP A 148 -3.76 -23.76 -2.88
CA ASP A 148 -4.50 -23.19 -4.00
C ASP A 148 -3.84 -21.91 -4.55
N LEU A 149 -3.09 -21.17 -3.72
CA LEU A 149 -2.26 -20.03 -4.10
C LEU A 149 -0.85 -20.14 -3.47
N PRO A 150 0.09 -20.87 -4.10
CA PRO A 150 1.45 -21.03 -3.59
C PRO A 150 2.16 -19.69 -3.28
N PRO A 151 3.03 -19.63 -2.26
CA PRO A 151 3.74 -18.40 -1.86
C PRO A 151 4.48 -17.66 -2.98
N VAL A 152 5.05 -18.38 -3.95
CA VAL A 152 5.68 -17.74 -5.12
C VAL A 152 4.67 -16.99 -5.99
N ARG A 153 3.43 -17.51 -6.14
CA ARG A 153 2.34 -16.81 -6.83
C ARG A 153 1.83 -15.64 -6.00
N MET A 154 1.72 -15.80 -4.68
CA MET A 154 1.40 -14.68 -3.77
C MET A 154 2.41 -13.53 -3.94
N HIS A 155 3.72 -13.83 -4.05
CA HIS A 155 4.76 -12.82 -4.31
C HIS A 155 4.50 -12.03 -5.61
N PHE A 156 4.23 -12.71 -6.73
CA PHE A 156 3.94 -12.01 -7.99
C PHE A 156 2.61 -11.23 -7.98
N VAL A 157 1.59 -11.73 -7.27
CA VAL A 157 0.36 -10.98 -7.02
C VAL A 157 0.67 -9.70 -6.25
N MET A 158 1.55 -9.76 -5.23
CA MET A 158 1.98 -8.58 -4.48
C MET A 158 2.74 -7.59 -5.36
N LEU A 159 3.67 -8.05 -6.21
CA LEU A 159 4.37 -7.17 -7.14
C LEU A 159 3.40 -6.45 -8.09
N ASN A 160 2.35 -7.15 -8.55
CA ASN A 160 1.30 -6.53 -9.36
C ASN A 160 0.50 -5.48 -8.57
N ALA A 161 0.12 -5.76 -7.32
CA ALA A 161 -0.56 -4.80 -6.46
C ALA A 161 0.29 -3.55 -6.22
N TYR A 162 1.58 -3.73 -5.92
CA TYR A 162 2.56 -2.64 -5.77
C TYR A 162 2.67 -1.80 -7.04
N MET A 163 2.79 -2.44 -8.21
CA MET A 163 2.88 -1.74 -9.49
C MET A 163 1.65 -0.89 -9.76
N ASN A 164 0.45 -1.45 -9.60
CA ASN A 164 -0.80 -0.73 -9.85
C ASN A 164 -0.95 0.51 -8.97
N PHE A 165 -0.66 0.37 -7.67
CA PHE A 165 -0.72 1.49 -6.75
C PHE A 165 0.32 2.56 -7.12
N TYR A 166 1.57 2.14 -7.35
CA TYR A 166 2.68 3.05 -7.66
C TYR A 166 2.48 3.84 -8.96
N LEU A 167 1.95 3.20 -10.00
CA LEU A 167 1.78 3.84 -11.31
C LEU A 167 0.85 5.05 -11.27
N SER A 168 -0.16 5.09 -10.39
CA SER A 168 -1.02 6.26 -10.21
C SER A 168 -0.23 7.46 -9.67
N HIS A 169 0.77 7.22 -8.82
CA HIS A 169 1.69 8.25 -8.37
C HIS A 169 2.75 8.61 -9.40
N VAL A 170 3.21 7.66 -10.21
CA VAL A 170 4.10 7.97 -11.35
C VAL A 170 3.38 8.86 -12.36
N GLU A 171 2.13 8.55 -12.66
CA GLU A 171 1.26 9.38 -13.49
C GLU A 171 1.17 10.80 -12.94
N LYS A 172 0.90 10.96 -11.64
CA LYS A 172 0.85 12.29 -11.02
C LYS A 172 2.19 13.01 -11.03
N TYR A 173 3.29 12.30 -10.79
CA TYR A 173 4.64 12.86 -10.85
C TYR A 173 4.96 13.46 -12.24
N ILE A 174 4.38 12.89 -13.30
CA ILE A 174 4.57 13.32 -14.68
C ILE A 174 3.54 14.38 -15.10
N THR A 175 2.27 14.16 -14.81
CA THR A 175 1.15 14.98 -15.30
C THR A 175 0.78 16.14 -14.36
N GLY A 176 1.09 16.03 -13.07
CA GLY A 176 0.63 16.96 -12.04
C GLY A 176 -0.82 16.72 -11.57
N VAL A 177 -1.49 15.69 -12.07
CA VAL A 177 -2.88 15.33 -11.74
C VAL A 177 -2.92 13.90 -11.22
N MET A 178 -3.60 13.66 -10.10
CA MET A 178 -3.88 12.30 -9.60
C MET A 178 -5.15 11.77 -10.25
N PHE A 179 -5.07 10.78 -11.13
CA PHE A 179 -6.27 10.08 -11.58
C PHE A 179 -6.55 8.92 -10.62
N LEU A 180 -7.74 8.89 -10.04
CA LEU A 180 -8.09 7.83 -9.11
C LEU A 180 -8.43 6.54 -9.88
N PRO A 181 -7.81 5.40 -9.53
CA PRO A 181 -8.03 4.16 -10.25
C PRO A 181 -9.43 3.61 -9.94
N TRP A 182 -10.18 3.25 -10.99
CA TRP A 182 -11.53 2.71 -10.84
C TRP A 182 -11.56 1.45 -9.97
N GLY A 183 -10.52 0.61 -10.06
CA GLY A 183 -10.45 -0.65 -9.35
C GLY A 183 -10.44 -0.52 -7.82
N TYR A 184 -10.04 0.62 -7.25
CA TYR A 184 -9.86 0.77 -5.80
C TYR A 184 -11.16 0.48 -5.03
N ASP A 185 -12.23 1.21 -5.34
CA ASP A 185 -13.52 1.04 -4.65
C ASP A 185 -14.10 -0.36 -4.85
N PHE A 186 -13.99 -0.91 -6.06
CA PHE A 186 -14.47 -2.27 -6.36
C PHE A 186 -13.70 -3.32 -5.58
N VAL A 187 -12.38 -3.16 -5.42
CA VAL A 187 -11.55 -4.05 -4.60
C VAL A 187 -11.93 -3.93 -3.13
N MET A 188 -12.11 -2.72 -2.60
CA MET A 188 -12.48 -2.51 -1.20
C MET A 188 -13.84 -3.13 -0.86
N TRP A 189 -14.84 -2.93 -1.71
CA TRP A 189 -16.14 -3.61 -1.59
C TRP A 189 -16.02 -5.11 -1.76
N GLY A 190 -15.33 -5.57 -2.81
CA GLY A 190 -15.17 -6.98 -3.12
C GLY A 190 -14.54 -7.74 -1.98
N VAL A 191 -13.42 -7.25 -1.44
CA VAL A 191 -12.74 -7.89 -0.30
C VAL A 191 -13.60 -7.83 0.96
N SER A 192 -14.28 -6.71 1.25
CA SER A 192 -15.17 -6.62 2.42
C SER A 192 -16.32 -7.64 2.35
N ILE A 193 -16.96 -7.76 1.18
CA ILE A 193 -18.03 -8.75 0.94
C ILE A 193 -17.46 -10.17 1.04
N THR A 194 -16.32 -10.45 0.41
CA THR A 194 -15.63 -11.76 0.48
C THR A 194 -15.37 -12.17 1.93
N LEU A 195 -14.83 -11.27 2.76
CA LEU A 195 -14.58 -11.55 4.18
C LEU A 195 -15.90 -11.78 4.94
N GLY A 196 -16.94 -10.97 4.67
CA GLY A 196 -18.25 -11.13 5.33
C GLY A 196 -18.92 -12.47 4.98
N LEU A 197 -18.91 -12.85 3.69
CA LEU A 197 -19.43 -14.13 3.22
C LEU A 197 -18.66 -15.31 3.82
N THR A 198 -17.34 -15.19 3.94
CA THR A 198 -16.49 -16.19 4.61
C THR A 198 -16.95 -16.42 6.04
N GLY A 199 -17.26 -15.34 6.77
CA GLY A 199 -17.69 -15.44 8.16
C GLY A 199 -19.06 -16.08 8.36
N ILE A 200 -19.96 -15.98 7.37
CA ILE A 200 -21.32 -16.52 7.42
C ILE A 200 -21.36 -17.97 6.91
N CYS A 201 -20.71 -18.23 5.78
CA CYS A 201 -20.80 -19.50 5.06
C CYS A 201 -19.65 -20.46 5.37
N GLY A 202 -18.59 -19.99 6.04
CA GLY A 202 -17.36 -20.73 6.26
C GLY A 202 -16.32 -20.48 5.14
N PRO A 203 -15.01 -20.59 5.44
CA PRO A 203 -13.94 -20.42 4.46
C PRO A 203 -13.85 -21.53 3.41
N GLU A 204 -14.49 -22.68 3.64
CA GLU A 204 -14.49 -23.84 2.75
C GLU A 204 -15.11 -23.52 1.37
N ILE A 205 -15.97 -22.50 1.31
CA ILE A 205 -16.56 -22.06 0.04
C ILE A 205 -15.51 -21.66 -0.99
N TRP A 206 -14.35 -21.15 -0.55
CA TRP A 206 -13.26 -20.73 -1.44
C TRP A 206 -12.45 -21.90 -1.98
N GLN A 207 -12.68 -23.10 -1.45
CA GLN A 207 -12.04 -24.34 -1.90
C GLN A 207 -12.89 -25.05 -2.97
N MET A 208 -14.16 -24.70 -3.11
CA MET A 208 -15.06 -25.26 -4.12
C MET A 208 -14.76 -24.68 -5.51
N THR A 209 -14.71 -25.53 -6.53
CA THR A 209 -14.48 -25.09 -7.91
C THR A 209 -15.74 -24.49 -8.53
N ILE A 210 -15.56 -23.41 -9.30
CA ILE A 210 -16.59 -22.75 -10.10
C ILE A 210 -16.31 -23.10 -11.56
N PHE A 211 -17.19 -23.87 -12.20
CA PHE A 211 -16.98 -24.39 -13.57
C PHE A 211 -15.61 -25.09 -13.77
N GLY A 212 -15.16 -25.84 -12.75
CA GLY A 212 -13.87 -26.53 -12.76
C GLY A 212 -12.65 -25.67 -12.42
N VAL A 213 -12.84 -24.38 -12.12
CA VAL A 213 -11.76 -23.44 -11.79
C VAL A 213 -11.80 -23.08 -10.30
N LYS A 214 -10.63 -23.07 -9.65
CA LYS A 214 -10.50 -22.66 -8.24
C LYS A 214 -10.67 -21.13 -8.09
N PRO A 215 -11.40 -20.65 -7.07
CA PRO A 215 -11.55 -19.22 -6.78
C PRO A 215 -10.22 -18.46 -6.64
N SER A 216 -9.17 -19.10 -6.13
CA SER A 216 -7.83 -18.52 -6.03
C SER A 216 -7.24 -18.10 -7.39
N LEU A 217 -7.45 -18.93 -8.42
CA LEU A 217 -6.99 -18.64 -9.78
C LEU A 217 -7.83 -17.54 -10.42
N ILE A 218 -9.16 -17.55 -10.19
CA ILE A 218 -10.05 -16.47 -10.64
C ILE A 218 -9.58 -15.14 -10.05
N PHE A 219 -9.34 -15.10 -8.74
CA PHE A 219 -8.83 -13.92 -8.04
C PHE A 219 -7.50 -13.44 -8.63
N GLU A 220 -6.51 -14.33 -8.79
CA GLU A 220 -5.21 -13.97 -9.36
C GLU A 220 -5.34 -13.42 -10.79
N LEU A 221 -6.10 -14.09 -11.65
CA LEU A 221 -6.32 -13.64 -13.02
C LEU A 221 -7.08 -12.31 -13.07
N THR A 222 -8.08 -12.12 -12.21
CA THR A 222 -8.81 -10.85 -12.10
C THR A 222 -7.86 -9.70 -11.75
N LEU A 223 -6.92 -9.89 -10.81
CA LEU A 223 -5.94 -8.86 -10.48
C LEU A 223 -5.03 -8.52 -11.67
N TYR A 224 -4.45 -9.52 -12.34
CA TYR A 224 -3.58 -9.26 -13.50
C TYR A 224 -4.33 -8.65 -14.69
N ILE A 225 -5.50 -9.19 -15.02
CA ILE A 225 -6.32 -8.72 -16.13
C ILE A 225 -6.81 -7.29 -15.86
N SER A 226 -7.28 -7.00 -14.64
CA SER A 226 -7.72 -5.64 -14.29
C SER A 226 -6.58 -4.63 -14.42
N ALA A 227 -5.37 -4.99 -13.97
CA ALA A 227 -4.18 -4.16 -14.13
C ALA A 227 -3.91 -3.82 -15.60
N VAL A 228 -3.86 -4.84 -16.46
CA VAL A 228 -3.47 -4.70 -17.86
C VAL A 228 -4.56 -4.04 -18.71
N LEU A 229 -5.85 -4.26 -18.40
CA LEU A 229 -6.94 -3.73 -19.21
C LEU A 229 -7.46 -2.38 -18.72
N THR A 230 -7.54 -2.18 -17.40
CA THR A 230 -8.26 -1.03 -16.83
C THR A 230 -7.34 -0.01 -16.17
N SER A 231 -6.11 -0.36 -15.79
CA SER A 231 -5.17 0.56 -15.14
C SER A 231 -4.11 1.07 -16.11
N HIS A 232 -3.24 0.20 -16.59
CA HIS A 232 -2.04 0.61 -17.34
C HIS A 232 -2.33 1.38 -18.64
N PRO A 233 -3.29 0.97 -19.50
CA PRO A 233 -3.57 1.69 -20.74
C PRO A 233 -4.13 3.09 -20.48
N ILE A 234 -4.93 3.27 -19.43
CA ILE A 234 -5.50 4.56 -19.04
C ILE A 234 -4.38 5.49 -18.58
N ILE A 235 -3.47 5.00 -17.73
CA ILE A 235 -2.32 5.77 -17.25
C ILE A 235 -1.41 6.19 -18.42
N ILE A 236 -1.10 5.26 -19.33
CA ILE A 236 -0.30 5.55 -20.53
C ILE A 236 -1.00 6.61 -21.40
N HIS A 237 -2.31 6.47 -21.60
CA HIS A 237 -3.12 7.42 -22.38
C HIS A 237 -3.11 8.82 -21.76
N ASN A 238 -3.29 8.93 -20.44
CA ASN A 238 -3.29 10.19 -19.71
C ASN A 238 -1.91 10.87 -19.75
N ILE A 239 -0.84 10.09 -19.56
CA ILE A 239 0.53 10.60 -19.72
C ILE A 239 0.72 11.11 -21.15
N TYR A 240 0.40 10.31 -22.17
CA TYR A 240 0.49 10.72 -23.58
C TYR A 240 -0.27 12.02 -23.86
N LYS A 241 -1.54 12.10 -23.41
CA LYS A 241 -2.40 13.27 -23.58
C LYS A 241 -1.81 14.50 -22.90
N SER A 242 -1.20 14.34 -21.71
CA SER A 242 -0.56 15.44 -20.99
C SER A 242 0.63 16.04 -21.73
N TYR A 243 1.44 15.21 -22.41
CA TYR A 243 2.55 15.67 -23.25
C TYR A 243 2.07 16.28 -24.57
N ARG A 244 1.15 15.59 -25.26
CA ARG A 244 0.57 16.06 -26.52
C ARG A 244 -0.05 17.45 -26.37
N ASN A 245 -0.81 17.65 -25.30
CA ASN A 245 -1.53 18.88 -25.04
C ASN A 245 -0.72 19.92 -24.24
N LYS A 246 0.52 19.59 -23.85
CA LYS A 246 1.40 20.43 -23.03
C LYS A 246 0.76 20.90 -21.72
N THR A 247 -0.03 20.03 -21.09
CA THR A 247 -0.70 20.31 -19.81
C THR A 247 0.03 19.71 -18.61
N GLY A 248 0.91 18.72 -18.85
CA GLY A 248 1.71 18.08 -17.80
C GLY A 248 2.96 18.87 -17.44
N LYS A 249 3.85 18.27 -16.64
CA LYS A 249 5.13 18.88 -16.22
C LYS A 249 6.21 18.86 -17.30
N MET A 250 5.94 18.23 -18.45
CA MET A 250 6.83 18.17 -19.61
C MET A 250 8.26 17.69 -19.31
N ARG A 251 8.38 16.74 -18.38
CA ARG A 251 9.68 16.16 -17.98
C ARG A 251 10.31 15.42 -19.18
N PRO A 252 11.63 15.50 -19.40
CA PRO A 252 12.27 14.63 -20.40
C PRO A 252 12.11 13.15 -20.00
N PHE A 253 12.16 12.23 -20.97
CA PHE A 253 11.89 10.81 -20.76
C PHE A 253 12.66 10.22 -19.57
N GLY A 254 13.96 10.48 -19.46
CA GLY A 254 14.80 10.00 -18.35
C GLY A 254 14.32 10.46 -16.96
N GLU A 255 13.80 11.68 -16.85
CA GLU A 255 13.22 12.18 -15.59
C GLU A 255 11.82 11.61 -15.33
N ALA A 256 11.04 11.38 -16.39
CA ALA A 256 9.70 10.79 -16.28
C ALA A 256 9.75 9.33 -15.79
N ILE A 257 10.70 8.53 -16.28
CA ILE A 257 10.85 7.12 -15.86
C ILE A 257 11.63 6.96 -14.55
N ARG A 258 12.27 8.02 -14.05
CA ARG A 258 13.14 7.98 -12.87
C ARG A 258 12.52 7.29 -11.64
N PRO A 259 11.24 7.53 -11.28
CA PRO A 259 10.60 6.83 -10.16
C PRO A 259 10.55 5.31 -10.32
N MET A 260 10.55 4.79 -11.55
CA MET A 260 10.45 3.35 -11.81
C MET A 260 11.70 2.59 -11.38
N ILE A 261 12.86 3.25 -11.31
CA ILE A 261 14.14 2.59 -11.01
C ILE A 261 14.10 1.92 -9.62
N SER A 262 13.64 2.64 -8.59
CA SER A 262 13.52 2.10 -7.24
C SER A 262 12.53 0.92 -7.18
N LEU A 263 11.36 1.04 -7.83
CA LEU A 263 10.34 -0.01 -7.83
C LEU A 263 10.83 -1.27 -8.57
N LEU A 264 11.38 -1.12 -9.77
CA LEU A 264 11.89 -2.23 -10.56
C LEU A 264 13.07 -2.92 -9.86
N SER A 265 13.91 -2.15 -9.15
CA SER A 265 14.97 -2.71 -8.32
C SER A 265 14.41 -3.57 -7.20
N LEU A 266 13.37 -3.11 -6.49
CA LEU A 266 12.67 -3.93 -5.50
C LEU A 266 12.17 -5.25 -6.11
N PHE A 267 11.52 -5.18 -7.28
CA PHE A 267 10.95 -6.35 -7.95
C PHE A 267 12.04 -7.35 -8.33
N ILE A 268 13.13 -6.88 -8.92
CA ILE A 268 14.26 -7.74 -9.32
C ILE A 268 14.92 -8.35 -8.08
N ILE A 269 15.31 -7.54 -7.10
CA ILE A 269 16.07 -8.02 -5.93
C ILE A 269 15.25 -8.99 -5.07
N SER A 270 13.97 -8.68 -4.84
CA SER A 270 13.09 -9.57 -4.07
C SER A 270 12.81 -10.87 -4.83
N THR A 271 12.61 -10.81 -6.15
CA THR A 271 12.40 -12.01 -6.98
C THR A 271 13.64 -12.89 -7.04
N ILE A 272 14.85 -12.30 -7.10
CA ILE A 272 16.10 -13.06 -7.00
C ILE A 272 16.13 -13.83 -5.68
N TRP A 273 15.84 -13.18 -4.55
CA TRP A 273 15.81 -13.88 -3.26
C TRP A 273 14.75 -15.01 -3.25
N VAL A 274 13.54 -14.73 -3.73
CA VAL A 274 12.45 -15.73 -3.81
C VAL A 274 12.85 -16.96 -4.62
N LEU A 275 13.45 -16.77 -5.81
CA LEU A 275 13.72 -17.86 -6.74
C LEU A 275 15.06 -18.55 -6.52
N ALA A 276 16.06 -17.85 -5.98
CA ALA A 276 17.41 -18.39 -5.78
C ALA A 276 17.72 -18.76 -4.33
N SER A 277 16.78 -18.57 -3.39
CA SER A 277 16.95 -19.00 -2.00
C SER A 277 17.19 -20.51 -1.89
N PRO A 278 18.31 -20.96 -1.29
CA PRO A 278 18.62 -22.38 -1.14
C PRO A 278 17.67 -23.09 -0.16
N ASN A 279 17.05 -22.35 0.77
CA ASN A 279 16.12 -22.88 1.75
C ASN A 279 14.65 -22.64 1.41
N SER A 280 14.34 -22.15 0.19
CA SER A 280 12.97 -21.81 -0.22
C SER A 280 12.28 -20.87 0.77
N ILE A 281 12.95 -19.77 1.14
CA ILE A 281 12.51 -18.84 2.20
C ILE A 281 11.06 -18.37 2.05
N VAL A 282 10.58 -18.15 0.81
CA VAL A 282 9.20 -17.70 0.56
C VAL A 282 8.18 -18.76 0.97
N ASN A 283 8.50 -20.04 0.88
CA ASN A 283 7.62 -21.13 1.30
C ASN A 283 7.67 -21.33 2.83
N MET A 284 8.81 -21.03 3.45
CA MET A 284 9.00 -21.16 4.89
C MET A 284 8.38 -19.99 5.66
N GLU A 285 8.58 -18.75 5.19
CA GLU A 285 8.19 -17.52 5.88
C GLU A 285 7.43 -16.55 4.96
N PRO A 286 6.35 -16.99 4.28
CA PRO A 286 5.68 -16.22 3.23
C PRO A 286 5.19 -14.86 3.71
N ARG A 287 4.55 -14.82 4.89
CA ARG A 287 3.98 -13.60 5.48
C ARG A 287 5.06 -12.57 5.76
N MET A 288 6.18 -12.99 6.36
CA MET A 288 7.28 -12.08 6.70
C MET A 288 8.03 -11.57 5.48
N PHE A 289 8.17 -12.41 4.44
CA PHE A 289 8.73 -11.96 3.17
C PHE A 289 7.87 -10.88 2.49
N ILE A 290 6.54 -11.03 2.53
CA ILE A 290 5.61 -10.00 2.04
C ILE A 290 5.67 -8.74 2.91
N VAL A 291 5.74 -8.86 4.24
CA VAL A 291 5.92 -7.70 5.14
C VAL A 291 7.22 -6.94 4.83
N LEU A 292 8.33 -7.64 4.61
CA LEU A 292 9.60 -7.05 4.20
C LEU A 292 9.46 -6.27 2.88
N SER A 293 9.02 -6.95 1.82
CA SER A 293 8.94 -6.34 0.49
C SER A 293 7.92 -5.19 0.44
N GLY A 294 6.76 -5.36 1.09
CA GLY A 294 5.71 -4.34 1.19
C GLY A 294 6.11 -3.11 1.98
N THR A 295 6.89 -3.28 3.06
CA THR A 295 7.40 -2.15 3.84
C THR A 295 8.40 -1.32 3.03
N ILE A 296 9.29 -1.97 2.29
CA ILE A 296 10.25 -1.29 1.39
C ILE A 296 9.48 -0.58 0.27
N PHE A 297 8.50 -1.26 -0.33
CA PHE A 297 7.60 -0.67 -1.33
C PHE A 297 6.94 0.60 -0.81
N SER A 298 6.29 0.55 0.36
CA SER A 298 5.62 1.70 0.94
C SER A 298 6.60 2.84 1.22
N ASN A 299 7.84 2.55 1.66
CA ASN A 299 8.85 3.60 1.83
C ASN A 299 9.26 4.25 0.49
N ILE A 300 9.45 3.45 -0.57
CA ILE A 300 9.72 3.95 -1.92
C ILE A 300 8.55 4.84 -2.38
N ASN A 301 7.32 4.39 -2.16
CA ASN A 301 6.12 5.11 -2.57
C ASN A 301 5.94 6.44 -1.83
N CYS A 302 6.11 6.47 -0.50
CA CYS A 302 6.01 7.72 0.26
C CYS A 302 7.02 8.78 -0.21
N ARG A 303 8.22 8.36 -0.62
CA ARG A 303 9.22 9.28 -1.21
C ARG A 303 8.77 9.82 -2.57
N LEU A 304 8.14 8.99 -3.40
CA LEU A 304 7.52 9.45 -4.63
C LEU A 304 6.37 10.43 -4.36
N ILE A 305 5.53 10.16 -3.34
CA ILE A 305 4.45 11.05 -2.92
C ILE A 305 5.00 12.43 -2.52
N VAL A 306 6.09 12.47 -1.74
CA VAL A 306 6.77 13.74 -1.43
C VAL A 306 7.21 14.42 -2.73
N ALA A 307 7.97 13.72 -3.58
CA ALA A 307 8.54 14.31 -4.79
C ALA A 307 7.48 14.86 -5.77
N GLN A 308 6.39 14.12 -5.99
CA GLN A 308 5.31 14.55 -6.89
C GLN A 308 4.57 15.79 -6.37
N MET A 309 4.36 15.88 -5.05
CA MET A 309 3.64 16.99 -4.41
C MET A 309 4.51 18.24 -4.31
N THR A 310 5.80 18.09 -4.04
CA THR A 310 6.73 19.23 -3.91
C THR A 310 7.36 19.63 -5.23
N ASP A 311 7.05 18.92 -6.30
CA ASP A 311 7.66 19.06 -7.63
C ASP A 311 9.20 18.93 -7.62
N THR A 312 9.74 18.13 -6.71
CA THR A 312 11.17 17.84 -6.65
C THR A 312 11.50 16.58 -7.45
N ARG A 313 12.79 16.33 -7.65
CA ARG A 313 13.26 15.16 -8.40
C ARG A 313 13.08 13.90 -7.56
N ALA A 314 12.43 12.88 -8.11
CA ALA A 314 12.26 11.59 -7.44
C ALA A 314 13.59 10.87 -7.18
N ASP A 315 13.67 10.05 -6.13
CA ASP A 315 14.86 9.25 -5.82
C ASP A 315 14.99 8.04 -6.79
N CYS A 316 16.17 7.84 -7.38
CA CYS A 316 16.47 6.62 -8.16
C CYS A 316 16.67 5.39 -7.29
N TRP A 317 17.04 5.59 -6.02
CA TRP A 317 17.43 4.52 -5.12
C TRP A 317 16.93 4.80 -3.72
N ASN A 318 16.44 3.75 -3.05
CA ASN A 318 16.00 3.80 -1.67
C ASN A 318 17.04 3.11 -0.78
N ALA A 319 17.40 3.72 0.36
CA ALA A 319 18.40 3.16 1.26
C ALA A 319 18.05 1.76 1.79
N MET A 320 16.75 1.44 1.96
CA MET A 320 16.31 0.11 2.38
C MET A 320 16.55 -0.95 1.30
N LEU A 321 16.63 -0.56 0.02
CA LEU A 321 17.01 -1.49 -1.06
C LEU A 321 18.47 -1.92 -0.91
N SER A 322 19.36 -1.06 -0.39
CA SER A 322 20.75 -1.47 -0.16
C SER A 322 20.84 -2.61 0.86
N LEU A 323 20.01 -2.56 1.91
CA LEU A 323 19.93 -3.62 2.92
C LEU A 323 19.34 -4.90 2.33
N LEU A 324 18.27 -4.77 1.53
CA LEU A 324 17.69 -5.90 0.81
C LEU A 324 18.70 -6.53 -0.15
N THR A 325 19.42 -5.74 -0.94
CA THR A 325 20.46 -6.22 -1.86
C THR A 325 21.54 -7.00 -1.12
N ALA A 326 22.04 -6.49 0.01
CA ALA A 326 23.05 -7.19 0.80
C ALA A 326 22.55 -8.55 1.31
N ALA A 327 21.31 -8.60 1.82
CA ALA A 327 20.70 -9.84 2.29
C ALA A 327 20.44 -10.83 1.13
N THR A 328 19.91 -10.34 0.01
CA THR A 328 19.69 -11.13 -1.21
C THR A 328 21.00 -11.71 -1.73
N ILE A 329 22.09 -10.94 -1.78
CA ILE A 329 23.40 -11.47 -2.22
C ILE A 329 23.79 -12.67 -1.36
N VAL A 330 23.71 -12.56 -0.04
CA VAL A 330 24.06 -13.68 0.86
C VAL A 330 23.12 -14.88 0.68
N CYS A 331 21.82 -14.65 0.52
CA CYS A 331 20.82 -15.72 0.42
C CYS A 331 20.63 -16.30 -0.98
N ALA A 332 21.13 -15.66 -2.02
CA ALA A 332 21.00 -16.12 -3.41
C ALA A 332 22.32 -16.65 -3.99
N ILE A 333 23.40 -16.72 -3.18
CA ILE A 333 24.65 -17.35 -3.60
C ILE A 333 24.37 -18.81 -3.97
N PRO A 334 24.85 -19.29 -5.13
CA PRO A 334 24.72 -20.69 -5.52
C PRO A 334 25.76 -21.54 -4.76
N TYR A 335 25.54 -21.75 -3.45
CA TYR A 335 26.48 -22.42 -2.53
C TYR A 335 26.97 -23.76 -3.08
N ASP A 336 26.06 -24.59 -3.59
CA ASP A 336 26.38 -25.91 -4.17
C ASP A 336 27.31 -25.82 -5.38
N LEU A 337 27.09 -24.84 -6.27
CA LEU A 337 27.93 -24.64 -7.47
C LEU A 337 29.34 -24.16 -7.11
N LEU A 338 29.47 -23.42 -6.02
CA LEU A 338 30.74 -22.89 -5.54
C LEU A 338 31.48 -23.85 -4.60
N GLY A 339 30.94 -25.05 -4.32
CA GLY A 339 31.51 -25.98 -3.36
C GLY A 339 31.50 -25.47 -1.91
N LEU A 340 30.61 -24.52 -1.60
CA LEU A 340 30.45 -23.94 -0.28
C LEU A 340 29.39 -24.72 0.52
N PRO A 341 29.49 -24.77 1.87
CA PRO A 341 28.44 -25.36 2.69
C PRO A 341 27.13 -24.57 2.52
N LYS A 342 26.00 -25.29 2.43
CA LYS A 342 24.68 -24.67 2.30
C LYS A 342 24.42 -23.68 3.44
N LEU A 343 23.82 -22.54 3.10
CA LEU A 343 23.37 -21.55 4.06
C LEU A 343 22.39 -22.20 5.04
N TRP A 344 22.66 -22.11 6.34
CA TRP A 344 21.74 -22.69 7.33
C TRP A 344 20.40 -21.98 7.32
N ILE A 345 19.34 -22.78 7.40
CA ILE A 345 17.94 -22.33 7.41
C ILE A 345 17.71 -21.23 8.45
N GLU A 346 18.21 -21.41 9.67
CA GLU A 346 18.02 -20.45 10.76
C GLU A 346 18.73 -19.11 10.52
N TYR A 347 19.85 -19.08 9.78
CA TYR A 347 20.52 -17.83 9.43
C TYR A 347 19.70 -17.04 8.40
N GLU A 348 19.21 -17.70 7.36
CA GLU A 348 18.35 -17.05 6.35
C GLU A 348 17.05 -16.55 6.97
N ARG A 349 16.39 -17.37 7.81
CA ARG A 349 15.21 -16.97 8.58
C ARG A 349 15.53 -15.76 9.47
N SER A 350 16.56 -15.83 10.29
CA SER A 350 16.93 -14.73 11.20
C SER A 350 17.24 -13.45 10.43
N MET A 351 17.89 -13.55 9.27
CA MET A 351 18.16 -12.38 8.43
C MET A 351 16.89 -11.77 7.85
N LEU A 352 15.93 -12.58 7.39
CA LEU A 352 14.62 -12.09 6.96
C LEU A 352 13.92 -11.31 8.08
N TYR A 353 13.81 -11.89 9.28
CA TYR A 353 13.13 -11.25 10.41
C TYR A 353 13.85 -9.99 10.89
N ALA A 354 15.19 -10.03 10.99
CA ALA A 354 15.99 -8.87 11.38
C ALA A 354 15.86 -7.74 10.36
N LEU A 355 15.92 -8.06 9.06
CA LEU A 355 15.77 -7.07 8.00
C LEU A 355 14.35 -6.50 7.99
N ALA A 356 13.32 -7.34 8.08
CA ALA A 356 11.92 -6.91 8.18
C ALA A 356 11.74 -5.93 9.35
N PHE A 357 12.25 -6.27 10.54
CA PHE A 357 12.21 -5.40 11.70
C PHE A 357 12.91 -4.05 11.46
N VAL A 358 14.14 -4.07 10.93
CA VAL A 358 14.92 -2.84 10.66
C VAL A 358 14.22 -1.95 9.64
N VAL A 359 13.68 -2.50 8.54
CA VAL A 359 12.97 -1.71 7.54
C VAL A 359 11.65 -1.17 8.07
N THR A 360 10.92 -1.93 8.91
CA THR A 360 9.68 -1.46 9.54
C THR A 360 9.96 -0.32 10.50
N VAL A 361 10.96 -0.44 11.38
CA VAL A 361 11.38 0.65 12.27
C VAL A 361 11.82 1.87 11.46
N GLY A 362 12.62 1.66 10.40
CA GLY A 362 13.04 2.73 9.50
C GLY A 362 11.88 3.43 8.79
N HIS A 363 10.86 2.67 8.37
CA HIS A 363 9.68 3.19 7.70
C HIS A 363 8.82 4.02 8.65
N LEU A 364 8.57 3.52 9.88
CA LEU A 364 7.85 4.24 10.92
C LEU A 364 8.58 5.53 11.32
N HIS A 365 9.90 5.48 11.46
CA HIS A 365 10.71 6.65 11.77
C HIS A 365 10.66 7.69 10.63
N TYR A 366 10.72 7.24 9.36
CA TYR A 366 10.55 8.12 8.20
C TYR A 366 9.17 8.81 8.20
N GLY A 367 8.08 8.03 8.32
CA GLY A 367 6.71 8.57 8.31
C GLY A 367 6.48 9.56 9.44
N GLN A 368 6.88 9.20 10.67
CA GLN A 368 6.79 10.10 11.82
C GLN A 368 7.63 11.38 11.63
N GLY A 369 8.85 11.26 11.09
CA GLY A 369 9.74 12.38 10.82
C GLY A 369 9.14 13.37 9.82
N VAL A 370 8.71 12.89 8.66
CA VAL A 370 8.07 13.71 7.61
C VAL A 370 6.84 14.42 8.15
N VAL A 371 5.94 13.71 8.85
CA VAL A 371 4.72 14.31 9.43
C VAL A 371 5.06 15.41 10.44
N ARG A 372 6.07 15.20 11.30
CA ARG A 372 6.50 16.20 12.28
C ARG A 372 7.15 17.42 11.63
N GLU A 373 7.99 17.22 10.64
CA GLU A 373 8.62 18.31 9.89
C GLU A 373 7.58 19.16 9.18
N MET A 374 6.58 18.55 8.52
CA MET A 374 5.45 19.27 7.93
C MET A 374 4.61 19.99 8.98
N CYS A 375 4.26 19.34 10.10
CA CYS A 375 3.52 19.98 11.19
C CYS A 375 4.27 21.20 11.75
N SER A 376 5.59 21.10 11.91
CA SER A 376 6.44 22.20 12.38
C SER A 376 6.47 23.34 11.37
N HIS A 377 6.63 23.04 10.08
CA HIS A 377 6.71 24.02 9.01
C HIS A 377 5.39 24.79 8.84
N PHE A 378 4.26 24.08 8.77
CA PHE A 378 2.92 24.68 8.64
C PHE A 378 2.31 25.16 9.97
N ARG A 379 3.00 24.95 11.10
CA ARG A 379 2.53 25.29 12.46
C ARG A 379 1.18 24.68 12.82
N ILE A 380 0.93 23.46 12.36
CA ILE A 380 -0.29 22.68 12.61
C ILE A 380 -0.02 21.49 13.54
N LYS A 381 -1.09 20.87 14.03
CA LYS A 381 -1.04 19.62 14.79
C LYS A 381 -1.74 18.53 13.97
N CYS A 382 -1.06 17.43 13.73
CA CYS A 382 -1.55 16.36 12.83
C CYS A 382 -2.96 15.85 13.20
N PHE A 383 -3.24 15.65 14.49
CA PHE A 383 -4.52 15.07 14.96
C PHE A 383 -5.41 16.05 15.72
N LYS A 384 -5.24 17.37 15.52
CA LYS A 384 -6.06 18.37 16.23
C LYS A 384 -6.45 19.51 15.32
N ILE A 385 -7.74 19.84 15.32
CA ILE A 385 -8.28 21.01 14.63
C ILE A 385 -8.13 22.24 15.55
N PRO A 386 -7.63 23.39 15.03
CA PRO A 386 -7.63 24.65 15.77
C PRO A 386 -9.05 25.13 16.11
N PRO A 387 -9.30 25.79 17.26
CA PRO A 387 -10.61 26.35 17.58
C PRO A 387 -11.09 27.34 16.49
N TYR A 388 -12.39 27.30 16.21
CA TYR A 388 -13.09 28.15 15.23
C TYR A 388 -12.85 29.64 15.57
N GLY A 389 -11.92 30.29 14.88
CA GLY A 389 -11.50 31.67 15.16
C GLY A 389 -10.03 31.98 14.83
N LYS A 390 -9.15 30.97 14.79
CA LYS A 390 -7.74 31.13 14.35
C LYS A 390 -7.48 30.82 12.86
N LEU A 391 -8.48 30.32 12.13
CA LEU A 391 -8.36 29.93 10.72
C LEU A 391 -8.59 31.09 9.73
N LEU A 392 -9.09 32.23 10.20
CA LEU A 392 -9.41 33.42 9.38
C LEU A 392 -8.39 34.58 9.56
N GLY A 393 -7.25 34.31 10.18
CA GLY A 393 -6.26 35.34 10.52
C GLY A 393 -4.90 35.08 9.88
N TYR A 394 -4.84 35.12 8.55
CA TYR A 394 -3.64 35.46 7.76
C TYR A 394 -4.06 36.11 6.45
#